data_AF-A0A9E1WPS5-F1
#
_entry.id   AF-A0A9E1WPS5-F1
#
_cell.length_a   1.000
_cell.length_b   1.000
_cell.length_c   1.000
_cell.angle_alpha   90.00
_cell.angle_beta   90.00
_cell.angle_gamma   90.00
#
_symmetry.space_group_name_H-M   'P 1'
#
loop_
_entity.id
_entity.type
_entity.pdbx_description
1 polymer ?
#
loop_
_entity_poly.entity_id
_entity_poly.type
_entity_poly.pdbx_seq_one_letter_code
_entity_poly.pdbx_strand_id
1 'polypeptide(L)'
;MKKLTLNQWTNIAEIVGMMAVFVSLVFVGLEIRQNTDQAKAEGLETGTDFIKVVYNMADTTESADFILKGLADFNSLTRSEKIVFDGTIVNVTIEFEVVEELYSQGNIAEDRYYNYEEMMARILMCPGVITWYEMTENTFPEEVKERFSLIKQRHADKENLLEYFKYERGGK
;
A
#
# COMPACT_ATOMS: atom_id res chain seq x y z
N MET A 1 -10.60 -29.02 62.34
CA MET A 1 -10.46 -28.00 61.28
C MET A 1 -11.46 -26.88 61.54
N LYS A 2 -11.02 -25.62 61.73
CA LYS A 2 -11.94 -24.47 61.82
C LYS A 2 -12.63 -24.29 60.46
N LYS A 3 -13.97 -24.25 60.43
CA LYS A 3 -14.74 -23.95 59.22
C LYS A 3 -14.67 -22.45 58.95
N LEU A 4 -14.39 -22.06 57.71
CA LEU A 4 -14.44 -20.67 57.27
C LEU A 4 -15.88 -20.15 57.35
N THR A 5 -16.04 -18.90 57.77
CA THR A 5 -17.33 -18.19 57.76
C THR A 5 -17.71 -17.75 56.35
N LEU A 6 -19.00 -17.53 56.09
CA LEU A 6 -19.48 -17.08 54.78
C LEU A 6 -18.76 -15.80 54.31
N ASN A 7 -18.54 -14.84 55.22
CA ASN A 7 -17.83 -13.60 54.92
C ASN A 7 -16.37 -13.84 54.50
N GLN A 8 -15.70 -14.83 55.07
CA GLN A 8 -14.34 -15.18 54.66
C GLN A 8 -14.33 -15.77 53.24
N TRP A 9 -15.33 -16.58 52.89
CA TRP A 9 -15.48 -17.10 51.53
C TRP A 9 -15.78 -15.99 50.52
N THR A 10 -16.64 -15.03 50.86
CA THR A 10 -16.93 -13.86 50.02
C THR A 10 -15.67 -13.04 49.76
N ASN A 11 -14.91 -12.71 50.81
CA ASN A 11 -13.67 -11.93 50.66
C ASN A 11 -12.64 -12.67 49.79
N ILE A 12 -12.51 -13.99 49.92
CA ILE A 12 -11.63 -14.80 49.07
C ILE A 12 -12.10 -14.76 47.61
N ALA A 13 -13.41 -14.91 47.37
CA ALA A 13 -13.98 -14.87 46.02
C ALA A 13 -13.80 -13.49 45.37
N GLU A 14 -13.95 -12.40 46.13
CA GLU A 14 -13.71 -11.03 45.64
C GLU A 14 -12.24 -10.81 45.27
N ILE A 15 -11.30 -11.26 46.11
CA ILE A 15 -9.87 -11.16 45.81
C ILE A 15 -9.53 -11.97 44.55
N VAL A 16 -10.02 -13.20 44.44
CA VAL A 16 -9.78 -14.05 43.26
C VAL A 16 -10.42 -13.44 42.01
N GLY A 17 -11.64 -12.92 42.11
CA GLY A 17 -12.33 -12.27 40.99
C GLY A 17 -11.60 -11.02 40.52
N MET A 18 -11.14 -10.18 41.44
CA MET A 18 -10.33 -9.00 41.13
C MET A 18 -9.02 -9.40 40.46
N MET A 19 -8.31 -10.40 40.99
CA MET A 19 -7.09 -10.93 40.39
C MET A 19 -7.34 -11.48 38.97
N ALA A 20 -8.46 -12.17 38.74
CA ALA A 20 -8.83 -12.65 37.43
C ALA A 20 -9.02 -11.49 36.43
N VAL A 21 -9.72 -10.42 36.82
CA VAL A 21 -9.88 -9.21 35.99
C VAL A 21 -8.52 -8.57 35.68
N PHE A 22 -7.63 -8.44 36.66
CA PHE A 22 -6.28 -7.92 36.42
C PHE A 22 -5.48 -8.76 35.43
N VAL A 23 -5.50 -10.09 35.58
CA VAL A 23 -4.83 -11.00 34.64
C VAL A 23 -5.43 -10.88 33.24
N SER A 24 -6.77 -10.76 33.12
CA SER A 24 -7.43 -10.54 31.84
C SER A 24 -7.00 -9.23 31.17
N LEU A 25 -6.89 -8.12 31.92
CA LEU A 25 -6.43 -6.84 31.38
C LEU A 25 -4.98 -6.90 30.89
N VAL A 26 -4.10 -7.59 31.64
CA VAL A 26 -2.70 -7.81 31.20
C VAL A 26 -2.67 -8.61 29.91
N PHE A 27 -3.47 -9.67 29.81
CA PHE A 27 -3.56 -10.51 28.62
C PHE A 27 -4.05 -9.71 27.40
N VAL A 28 -5.13 -8.94 27.54
CA VAL A 28 -5.63 -8.05 26.47
C VAL A 28 -4.57 -7.03 26.05
N GLY A 29 -3.83 -6.45 27.01
CA GLY A 29 -2.74 -5.53 26.69
C GLY A 29 -1.61 -6.18 25.88
N LEU A 30 -1.28 -7.44 26.19
CA LEU A 30 -0.30 -8.23 25.42
C LEU A 30 -0.83 -8.58 24.02
N GLU A 31 -2.10 -8.97 23.90
CA GLU A 31 -2.74 -9.25 22.61
C GLU A 31 -2.77 -8.01 21.71
N ILE A 32 -3.17 -6.85 22.25
CA ILE A 32 -3.16 -5.58 21.49
C ILE A 32 -1.75 -5.26 20.98
N ARG A 33 -0.72 -5.48 21.81
CA ARG A 33 0.66 -5.25 21.41
C ARG A 33 1.10 -6.21 20.30
N GLN A 34 0.81 -7.50 20.43
CA GLN A 34 1.12 -8.49 19.40
C GLN A 34 0.41 -8.19 18.08
N ASN A 35 -0.88 -7.83 18.13
CA ASN A 35 -1.65 -7.41 16.96
C ASN A 35 -1.04 -6.17 16.29
N THR A 36 -0.57 -5.21 17.08
CA THR A 36 0.11 -4.01 16.56
C THR A 36 1.43 -4.35 15.87
N ASP A 37 2.23 -5.24 16.46
CA ASP A 37 3.50 -5.66 15.87
C ASP A 37 3.28 -6.47 14.58
N GLN A 38 2.24 -7.31 14.53
CA GLN A 38 1.83 -8.05 13.33
C GLN A 38 1.35 -7.12 12.22
N ALA A 39 0.50 -6.13 12.52
CA ALA A 39 -0.01 -5.18 11.52
C ALA A 39 1.13 -4.35 10.89
N LYS A 40 2.18 -4.02 11.66
CA LYS A 40 3.38 -3.36 11.12
C LYS A 40 4.19 -4.26 10.19
N ALA A 41 4.27 -5.56 10.50
CA ALA A 41 4.95 -6.53 9.65
C ALA A 41 4.19 -6.72 8.33
N GLU A 42 2.87 -6.77 8.37
CA GLU A 42 2.01 -6.79 7.19
C GLU A 42 2.21 -5.55 6.32
N GLY A 43 2.23 -4.34 6.91
CA GLY A 43 2.54 -3.10 6.17
C GLY A 43 3.91 -3.10 5.48
N LEU A 44 4.92 -3.76 6.06
CA LEU A 44 6.23 -3.97 5.43
C LEU A 44 6.15 -4.94 4.23
N GLU A 45 5.41 -6.02 4.38
CA GLU A 45 5.22 -7.04 3.34
C GLU A 45 4.45 -6.46 2.15
N THR A 46 3.30 -5.83 2.39
CA THR A 46 2.51 -5.18 1.33
C THR A 46 3.29 -4.10 0.60
N GLY A 47 4.04 -3.26 1.31
CA GLY A 47 4.90 -2.26 0.68
C GLY A 47 6.00 -2.89 -0.19
N THR A 48 6.49 -4.07 0.19
CA THR A 48 7.43 -4.84 -0.63
C THR A 48 6.75 -5.44 -1.86
N ASP A 49 5.51 -5.89 -1.74
CA ASP A 49 4.74 -6.45 -2.85
C ASP A 49 4.36 -5.40 -3.88
N PHE A 50 3.99 -4.19 -3.44
CA PHE A 50 3.81 -3.04 -4.34
C PHE A 50 5.09 -2.75 -5.14
N ILE A 51 6.26 -2.71 -4.47
CA ILE A 51 7.55 -2.56 -5.15
C ILE A 51 7.75 -3.67 -6.19
N LYS A 52 7.54 -4.94 -5.82
CA LYS A 52 7.68 -6.07 -6.75
C LYS A 52 6.79 -5.91 -7.95
N VAL A 53 5.52 -5.55 -7.77
CA VAL A 53 4.57 -5.37 -8.87
C VAL A 53 5.03 -4.27 -9.82
N VAL A 54 5.54 -3.16 -9.30
CA VAL A 54 6.10 -2.08 -10.12
C VAL A 54 7.30 -2.55 -10.94
N TYR A 55 8.25 -3.26 -10.33
CA TYR A 55 9.45 -3.74 -11.06
C TYR A 55 9.15 -4.89 -12.02
N ASN A 56 8.20 -5.77 -11.68
CA ASN A 56 7.84 -6.92 -12.49
C ASN A 56 7.14 -6.53 -13.80
N MET A 57 6.64 -5.29 -13.94
CA MET A 57 6.19 -4.77 -15.23
C MET A 57 7.30 -4.89 -16.30
N ALA A 58 8.55 -4.73 -15.89
CA ALA A 58 9.73 -4.69 -16.75
C ALA A 58 10.78 -5.75 -16.38
N ASP A 59 10.34 -6.96 -15.97
CA ASP A 59 11.23 -8.06 -15.56
C ASP A 59 12.18 -8.57 -16.66
N THR A 60 11.76 -8.46 -17.92
CA THR A 60 12.58 -8.80 -19.09
C THR A 60 12.81 -7.57 -19.97
N THR A 61 13.83 -7.61 -20.83
CA THR A 61 14.05 -6.52 -21.80
C THR A 61 12.88 -6.37 -22.78
N GLU A 62 12.25 -7.49 -23.19
CA GLU A 62 11.08 -7.46 -24.06
C GLU A 62 9.87 -6.80 -23.37
N SER A 63 9.59 -7.18 -22.11
CA SER A 63 8.52 -6.55 -21.34
C SER A 63 8.83 -5.10 -21.00
N ALA A 64 10.10 -4.75 -20.77
CA ALA A 64 10.54 -3.37 -20.57
C ALA A 64 10.30 -2.51 -21.81
N ASP A 65 10.67 -2.98 -23.00
CA ASP A 65 10.43 -2.26 -24.26
C ASP A 65 8.94 -2.05 -24.51
N PHE A 66 8.13 -3.08 -24.25
CA PHE A 66 6.67 -3.00 -24.32
C PHE A 66 6.09 -1.97 -23.34
N ILE A 67 6.50 -2.01 -22.06
CA ILE A 67 6.02 -1.07 -21.05
C ILE A 67 6.48 0.35 -21.37
N LEU A 68 7.73 0.56 -21.78
CA LEU A 68 8.23 1.87 -22.18
C LEU A 68 7.43 2.45 -23.36
N LYS A 69 7.11 1.63 -24.36
CA LYS A 69 6.25 2.02 -25.48
C LYS A 69 4.86 2.46 -24.98
N GLY A 70 4.25 1.70 -24.09
CA GLY A 70 2.93 2.02 -23.52
C GLY A 70 2.93 3.25 -22.61
N LEU A 71 3.97 3.43 -21.79
CA LEU A 71 4.16 4.61 -20.93
C LEU A 71 4.38 5.89 -21.77
N ALA A 72 5.08 5.79 -22.90
CA ALA A 72 5.35 6.91 -23.78
C ALA A 72 4.14 7.27 -24.66
N ASP A 73 3.50 6.28 -25.27
CA ASP A 73 2.34 6.48 -26.14
C ASP A 73 1.44 5.23 -26.16
N PHE A 74 0.36 5.27 -25.36
CA PHE A 74 -0.63 4.21 -25.32
C PHE A 74 -1.32 3.96 -26.66
N ASN A 75 -1.46 4.98 -27.52
CA ASN A 75 -2.12 4.81 -28.82
C ASN A 75 -1.26 4.09 -29.85
N SER A 76 0.06 4.02 -29.63
CA SER A 76 0.97 3.22 -30.44
C SER A 76 0.84 1.70 -30.21
N LEU A 77 0.17 1.30 -29.13
CA LEU A 77 -0.07 -0.10 -28.80
C LEU A 77 -1.15 -0.71 -29.71
N THR A 78 -0.90 -1.93 -30.18
CA THR A 78 -1.90 -2.79 -30.80
C THR A 78 -3.03 -3.10 -29.80
N ARG A 79 -4.17 -3.59 -30.30
CA ARG A 79 -5.31 -3.92 -29.44
C ARG A 79 -4.96 -4.95 -28.35
N SER A 80 -4.15 -5.96 -28.67
CA SER A 80 -3.72 -6.96 -27.70
C SER A 80 -2.76 -6.36 -26.67
N GLU A 81 -1.80 -5.55 -27.12
CA GLU A 81 -0.89 -4.80 -26.25
C GLU A 81 -1.64 -3.88 -25.28
N LYS A 82 -2.70 -3.19 -25.74
CA LYS A 82 -3.54 -2.33 -24.88
C LYS A 82 -4.20 -3.10 -23.74
N ILE A 83 -4.68 -4.32 -23.98
CA ILE A 83 -5.30 -5.17 -22.95
C ILE A 83 -4.26 -5.57 -21.90
N VAL A 84 -3.06 -5.96 -22.34
CA VAL A 84 -1.98 -6.32 -21.41
C VAL A 84 -1.56 -5.10 -20.60
N PHE A 85 -1.37 -3.95 -21.24
CA PHE A 85 -0.98 -2.71 -20.59
C PHE A 85 -2.02 -2.24 -19.57
N ASP A 86 -3.31 -2.28 -19.93
CA ASP A 86 -4.42 -2.00 -19.02
C ASP A 86 -4.36 -2.87 -17.77
N GLY A 87 -4.27 -4.19 -17.94
CA GLY A 87 -4.13 -5.12 -16.82
C GLY A 87 -2.90 -4.83 -15.95
N THR A 88 -1.78 -4.44 -16.55
CA THR A 88 -0.56 -4.08 -15.83
C THR A 88 -0.74 -2.81 -14.98
N ILE A 89 -1.27 -1.72 -15.56
CA ILE A 89 -1.45 -0.45 -14.84
C ILE A 89 -2.56 -0.56 -13.78
N VAL A 90 -3.64 -1.30 -14.06
CA VAL A 90 -4.67 -1.61 -13.06
C VAL A 90 -4.09 -2.38 -11.88
N ASN A 91 -3.24 -3.39 -12.13
CA ASN A 91 -2.63 -4.16 -11.05
C ASN A 91 -1.75 -3.28 -10.13
N VAL A 92 -0.91 -2.42 -10.72
CA VAL A 92 -0.11 -1.44 -9.94
C VAL A 92 -1.01 -0.52 -9.13
N THR A 93 -2.11 -0.05 -9.73
CA THR A 93 -3.06 0.83 -9.05
C THR A 93 -3.66 0.15 -7.83
N ILE A 94 -4.18 -1.07 -7.97
CA ILE A 94 -4.82 -1.84 -6.89
C ILE A 94 -3.84 -2.05 -5.73
N GLU A 95 -2.61 -2.48 -6.02
CA GLU A 95 -1.59 -2.68 -4.98
C GLU A 95 -1.25 -1.38 -4.24
N PHE A 96 -1.25 -0.24 -4.95
CA PHE A 96 -1.08 1.06 -4.31
C PHE A 96 -2.27 1.43 -3.40
N GLU A 97 -3.51 1.05 -3.76
CA GLU A 97 -4.68 1.28 -2.90
C GLU A 97 -4.53 0.54 -1.57
N VAL A 98 -4.03 -0.70 -1.58
CA VAL A 98 -3.78 -1.47 -0.36
C VAL A 98 -2.71 -0.79 0.51
N VAL A 99 -1.63 -0.29 -0.11
CA VAL A 99 -0.60 0.49 0.59
C VAL A 99 -1.21 1.74 1.26
N GLU A 100 -2.07 2.46 0.56
CA GLU A 100 -2.73 3.65 1.12
C GLU A 100 -3.69 3.30 2.26
N GLU A 101 -4.47 2.22 2.13
CA GLU A 101 -5.35 1.76 3.20
C GLU A 101 -4.54 1.45 4.46
N LEU A 102 -3.43 0.72 4.34
CA LEU A 102 -2.54 0.42 5.47
C LEU A 102 -1.86 1.67 6.05
N TYR A 103 -1.52 2.66 5.22
CA TYR A 103 -1.05 3.96 5.70
C TYR A 103 -2.14 4.69 6.51
N SER A 104 -3.38 4.73 6.01
CA SER A 104 -4.51 5.37 6.71
C SER A 104 -4.81 4.74 8.08
N GLN A 105 -4.53 3.44 8.22
CA GLN A 105 -4.66 2.68 9.46
C GLN A 105 -3.44 2.86 10.42
N GLY A 106 -2.37 3.53 9.98
CA GLY A 106 -1.15 3.75 10.76
C GLY A 106 -0.17 2.57 10.74
N ASN A 107 -0.36 1.62 9.82
CA ASN A 107 0.51 0.43 9.67
C ASN A 107 1.75 0.70 8.81
N ILE A 108 1.75 1.80 8.05
CA ILE A 108 2.90 2.26 7.25
C ILE A 108 3.34 3.64 7.75
N ALA A 109 4.66 3.83 7.90
CA ALA A 109 5.23 5.11 8.28
C ALA A 109 5.13 6.14 7.14
N GLU A 110 4.95 7.41 7.47
CA GLU A 110 4.72 8.49 6.50
C GLU A 110 5.84 8.62 5.46
N ASP A 111 7.10 8.53 5.89
CA ASP A 111 8.26 8.58 5.00
C ASP A 111 8.26 7.45 3.97
N ARG A 112 7.83 6.26 4.39
CA ARG A 112 7.71 5.10 3.51
C ARG A 112 6.53 5.23 2.56
N TYR A 113 5.37 5.66 3.06
CA TYR A 113 4.21 5.92 2.21
C TYR A 113 4.52 6.97 1.15
N TYR A 114 5.21 8.06 1.51
CA TYR A 114 5.63 9.09 0.56
C TYR A 114 6.49 8.52 -0.58
N ASN A 115 7.40 7.58 -0.29
CA ASN A 115 8.19 6.91 -1.34
C ASN A 115 7.31 6.08 -2.29
N TYR A 116 6.32 5.35 -1.77
CA TYR A 116 5.38 4.58 -2.60
C TYR A 116 4.50 5.49 -3.45
N GLU A 117 4.03 6.59 -2.87
CA GLU A 117 3.23 7.60 -3.56
C GLU A 117 4.05 8.26 -4.68
N GLU A 118 5.32 8.58 -4.44
CA GLU A 118 6.20 9.12 -5.48
C GLU A 118 6.37 8.11 -6.63
N MET A 119 6.56 6.82 -6.34
CA MET A 119 6.62 5.77 -7.39
C MET A 119 5.33 5.73 -8.22
N MET A 120 4.17 5.77 -7.57
CA MET A 120 2.88 5.80 -8.26
C MET A 120 2.71 7.08 -9.09
N ALA A 121 3.10 8.23 -8.55
CA ALA A 121 3.05 9.51 -9.25
C ALA A 121 3.87 9.48 -10.54
N ARG A 122 5.10 8.95 -10.49
CA ARG A 122 5.99 8.83 -11.65
C ARG A 122 5.34 8.04 -12.79
N ILE A 123 4.56 7.01 -12.46
CA ILE A 123 3.80 6.20 -13.44
C ILE A 123 2.59 7.00 -13.95
N LEU A 124 1.79 7.58 -13.06
CA LEU A 124 0.57 8.33 -13.40
C LEU A 124 0.83 9.59 -14.25
N MET A 125 2.04 10.13 -14.20
CA MET A 125 2.46 11.30 -14.98
C MET A 125 3.02 10.93 -16.36
N CYS A 126 3.16 9.64 -16.69
CA CYS A 126 3.58 9.22 -18.02
C CYS A 126 2.48 9.54 -19.07
N PRO A 127 2.82 10.11 -20.23
CA PRO A 127 1.82 10.54 -21.24
C PRO A 127 0.87 9.42 -21.70
N GLY A 128 1.40 8.21 -21.86
CA GLY A 128 0.59 7.04 -22.22
C GLY A 128 -0.35 6.61 -21.11
N VAL A 129 0.04 6.73 -19.84
CA VAL A 129 -0.84 6.45 -18.70
C VAL A 129 -1.93 7.51 -18.57
N ILE A 130 -1.63 8.78 -18.83
CA ILE A 130 -2.64 9.84 -18.91
C ILE A 130 -3.68 9.51 -19.98
N THR A 131 -3.22 9.16 -21.18
CA THR A 131 -4.10 8.77 -22.30
C THR A 131 -4.94 7.53 -21.98
N TRP A 132 -4.32 6.50 -21.38
CA TRP A 132 -5.02 5.31 -20.93
C TRP A 132 -6.10 5.65 -19.90
N TYR A 133 -5.76 6.48 -18.90
CA TYR A 133 -6.66 6.87 -17.84
C TYR A 133 -7.87 7.66 -18.38
N GLU A 134 -7.68 8.58 -19.31
CA GLU A 134 -8.80 9.30 -19.95
C GLU A 134 -9.80 8.35 -20.64
N MET A 135 -9.33 7.20 -21.13
CA MET A 135 -10.19 6.18 -21.76
C MET A 135 -10.88 5.27 -20.74
N THR A 136 -10.31 5.09 -19.55
CA THR A 136 -10.78 4.14 -18.54
C THR A 136 -11.34 4.81 -17.29
N GLU A 137 -11.24 6.12 -17.13
CA GLU A 137 -11.61 6.87 -15.93
C GLU A 137 -13.01 6.51 -15.42
N ASN A 138 -13.98 6.35 -16.33
CA ASN A 138 -15.36 6.00 -15.99
C ASN A 138 -15.54 4.64 -15.30
N THR A 139 -14.53 3.76 -15.33
CA THR A 139 -14.57 2.47 -14.63
C THR A 139 -14.08 2.56 -13.19
N PHE A 140 -13.48 3.69 -12.80
CA PHE A 140 -12.98 3.90 -11.44
C PHE A 140 -14.03 4.57 -10.54
N PRO A 141 -14.10 4.21 -9.24
CA PRO A 141 -14.83 4.97 -8.25
C PRO A 141 -14.32 6.42 -8.14
N GLU A 142 -15.19 7.35 -7.75
CA GLU A 142 -14.82 8.78 -7.61
C GLU A 142 -13.66 9.01 -6.64
N GLU A 143 -13.60 8.24 -5.55
CA GLU A 143 -12.52 8.29 -4.55
C GLU A 143 -11.14 8.04 -5.19
N VAL A 144 -11.07 7.09 -6.13
CA VAL A 144 -9.83 6.77 -6.86
C VAL A 144 -9.44 7.91 -7.78
N LYS A 145 -10.41 8.57 -8.43
CA LYS A 145 -10.17 9.70 -9.34
C LYS A 145 -9.66 10.92 -8.58
N GLU A 146 -10.28 11.23 -7.45
CA GLU A 146 -9.85 12.32 -6.58
C GLU A 146 -8.42 12.08 -6.09
N ARG A 147 -8.13 10.86 -5.64
CA ARG A 147 -6.78 10.46 -5.23
C ARG A 147 -5.76 10.61 -6.35
N PHE A 148 -6.05 10.13 -7.55
CA PHE A 148 -5.14 10.30 -8.69
C PHE A 148 -4.85 11.77 -8.99
N SER A 149 -5.87 12.62 -8.87
CA SER A 149 -5.73 14.06 -9.04
C SER A 149 -4.82 14.68 -7.97
N LEU A 150 -4.99 14.28 -6.71
CA LEU A 150 -4.16 14.74 -5.59
C LEU A 150 -2.70 14.29 -5.72
N ILE A 151 -2.46 13.03 -6.09
CA ILE A 151 -1.10 12.50 -6.29
C ILE A 151 -0.39 13.28 -7.41
N LYS A 152 -1.06 13.47 -8.55
CA LYS A 152 -0.50 14.27 -9.67
C LYS A 152 -0.20 15.71 -9.24
N GLN A 153 -1.07 16.33 -8.44
CA GLN A 153 -0.86 17.70 -7.97
C GLN A 153 0.32 17.81 -7.01
N ARG A 154 0.44 16.87 -6.06
CA ARG A 154 1.48 16.88 -5.02
C ARG A 154 2.87 16.65 -5.60
N HIS A 155 2.97 15.85 -6.66
CA HIS A 155 4.23 15.46 -7.30
C HIS A 155 4.43 16.11 -8.67
N ALA A 156 3.71 17.19 -8.98
CA ALA A 156 3.78 17.86 -10.29
C ALA A 156 5.18 18.41 -10.63
N ASP A 157 6.04 18.62 -9.63
CA ASP A 157 7.44 19.04 -9.79
C ASP A 157 8.39 17.88 -10.10
N LYS A 158 7.93 16.63 -10.01
CA LYS A 158 8.75 15.44 -10.19
C LYS A 158 8.77 14.98 -11.65
N GLU A 159 9.93 14.44 -12.02
CA GLU A 159 10.10 13.72 -13.28
C GLU A 159 9.19 12.50 -13.34
N ASN A 160 8.57 12.24 -14.51
CA ASN A 160 7.85 10.98 -14.71
C ASN A 160 8.81 9.78 -14.82
N LEU A 161 8.27 8.56 -14.89
CA LEU A 161 9.10 7.35 -14.90
C LEU A 161 10.03 7.28 -16.13
N LEU A 162 9.60 7.79 -17.28
CA LEU A 162 10.44 7.82 -18.50
C LEU A 162 11.64 8.76 -18.32
N GLU A 163 11.45 9.88 -17.63
CA GLU A 163 12.50 10.86 -17.33
C GLU A 163 13.44 10.40 -16.23
N TYR A 164 12.91 9.73 -15.20
CA TYR A 164 13.70 9.17 -14.12
C TYR A 164 14.82 8.24 -14.63
N PHE A 165 14.53 7.43 -15.65
CA PHE A 165 15.52 6.54 -16.28
C PHE A 165 16.35 7.19 -17.39
N LYS A 166 16.07 8.43 -17.79
CA LYS A 166 16.96 9.21 -18.67
C LYS A 166 18.25 9.66 -17.97
N TYR A 167 18.38 9.42 -16.67
CA TYR A 167 19.66 9.55 -15.98
C TYR A 167 20.65 8.55 -16.59
N GLU A 168 21.34 8.97 -17.65
CA GLU A 168 22.65 8.45 -17.97
C GLU A 168 23.44 8.43 -16.67
N ARG A 169 24.10 7.32 -16.42
CA ARG A 169 25.12 7.16 -15.39
C ARG A 169 26.09 8.33 -15.53
N GLY A 170 25.80 9.43 -14.82
CA GLY A 170 26.56 10.65 -14.89
C GLY A 170 27.97 10.29 -14.50
N GLY A 171 28.87 10.30 -15.49
CA GLY A 171 30.27 10.11 -15.26
C GLY A 171 30.76 11.12 -14.24
N LYS A 172 31.08 10.62 -13.05
CA LYS A 172 32.38 10.77 -12.39
C LYS A 172 32.74 9.47 -11.69
#